data_AF-A0A914JA03-F1
#
_entry.id   AF-A0A914JA03-F1
#
_cell.length_a   1.000
_cell.length_b   1.000
_cell.length_c   1.000
_cell.angle_alpha   90.00
_cell.angle_beta   90.00
_cell.angle_gamma   90.00
#
_symmetry.space_group_name_H-M   'P 1'
#
loop_
_entity.id
_entity.type
_entity.pdbx_description
1 polymer ?
#
loop_
_entity_poly.entity_id
_entity_poly.type
_entity_poly.pdbx_seq_one_letter_code
_entity_poly.pdbx_strand_id
1 'polypeptide(L)' 'MKTTEYLPATIQFAIFALVSQWIIFALIIGNYHMMIANVAALILNIATIALYFIYPPLTWEVPIFGIKPQKKKA' A
#
# COMPACT_ATOMS: atom_id res chain seq x y z
N MET A 1 -1.13 17.31 12.58
CA MET A 1 -2.30 16.53 12.07
C MET A 1 -1.76 15.27 11.40
N LYS A 2 -2.28 14.08 11.70
CA LYS A 2 -1.83 12.82 11.05
C LYS A 2 -2.59 12.64 9.73
N THR A 3 -1.86 12.46 8.62
CA THR A 3 -2.44 12.32 7.28
C THR A 3 -1.52 11.51 6.37
N THR A 4 -2.10 10.87 5.36
CA THR A 4 -1.42 10.20 4.26
C THR A 4 -1.25 11.10 3.03
N GLU A 5 -1.41 12.41 3.15
CA GLU A 5 -1.29 13.38 2.05
C GLU A 5 -0.06 13.18 1.15
N TYR A 6 1.10 12.86 1.76
CA TYR A 6 2.38 12.66 1.07
C TYR A 6 2.69 11.21 0.73
N LEU A 7 1.71 10.31 0.89
CA LEU A 7 1.81 8.90 0.56
C LEU A 7 0.94 8.66 -0.70
N PRO A 8 1.54 8.59 -1.91
CA PRO A 8 0.75 8.46 -3.13
C PRO A 8 0.12 7.06 -3.23
N ALA A 9 -1.22 7.01 -3.31
CA ALA A 9 -1.97 5.76 -3.40
C ALA A 9 -1.60 4.91 -4.62
N THR A 10 -1.39 5.53 -5.78
CA THR A 10 -1.02 4.84 -7.02
C THR A 10 0.25 4.01 -6.86
N ILE A 11 1.27 4.55 -6.17
CA ILE A 11 2.53 3.83 -5.92
C ILE A 11 2.28 2.65 -4.99
N GLN A 12 1.46 2.82 -3.94
CA GLN A 12 1.15 1.71 -3.03
C GLN A 12 0.41 0.56 -3.74
N PHE A 13 -0.51 0.86 -4.65
CA PHE A 13 -1.19 -0.16 -5.45
C PHE A 13 -0.28 -0.84 -6.46
N ALA A 14 0.60 -0.09 -7.12
CA ALA A 14 1.59 -0.65 -8.02
C ALA A 14 2.55 -1.60 -7.27
N ILE A 15 3.02 -1.20 -6.09
CA ILE A 15 3.86 -2.05 -5.23
C ILE A 15 3.09 -3.30 -4.81
N PHE A 16 1.83 -3.17 -4.37
CA PHE A 16 1.00 -4.32 -4.00
C PHE A 16 0.94 -5.36 -5.12
N ALA A 17 0.63 -4.93 -6.35
CA ALA A 17 0.57 -5.79 -7.52
C ALA A 17 1.95 -6.41 -7.84
N LEU A 18 3.00 -5.60 -7.81
CA LEU A 18 4.37 -6.02 -8.10
C LEU A 18 4.86 -7.09 -7.12
N VAL A 19 4.76 -6.86 -5.81
CA VAL A 19 5.26 -7.81 -4.81
C VAL A 19 4.41 -9.08 -4.78
N SER A 20 3.10 -8.98 -5.04
CA SER A 20 2.23 -10.16 -5.21
C SER A 20 2.70 -11.01 -6.39
N GLN A 21 3.03 -10.39 -7.52
CA GLN A 21 3.59 -11.08 -8.68
C GLN A 21 4.95 -11.73 -8.36
N TRP A 22 5.84 -11.04 -7.62
CA TRP A 22 7.13 -11.61 -7.21
C TRP A 22 6.99 -12.80 -6.26
N ILE A 23 6.01 -12.79 -5.34
CA ILE A 23 5.71 -13.94 -4.49
C ILE A 23 5.32 -15.15 -5.33
N ILE A 24 4.41 -14.96 -6.30
CA ILE A 24 3.98 -16.03 -7.21
C ILE A 24 5.18 -16.56 -8.01
N PHE A 25 6.00 -15.67 -8.55
CA PHE A 25 7.20 -16.06 -9.30
C PHE A 25 8.18 -16.85 -8.42
N ALA A 26 8.48 -16.36 -7.22
CA ALA A 26 9.38 -17.02 -6.27
C ALA A 26 8.90 -18.43 -5.90
N LEU A 27 7.59 -18.61 -5.74
CA LEU A 27 6.98 -19.91 -5.50
C LEU A 27 7.19 -20.86 -6.69
N ILE A 28 6.98 -20.39 -7.92
CA ILE A 28 7.15 -21.19 -9.16
C ILE A 28 8.60 -21.68 -9.31
N ILE A 29 9.59 -20.84 -9.02
CA ILE A 29 11.01 -21.18 -9.17
C ILE A 29 11.62 -21.84 -7.92
N GLY A 30 10.83 -22.07 -6.86
CA GLY A 30 11.29 -22.66 -5.60
C GLY A 30 12.26 -21.79 -4.80
N ASN A 31 12.28 -20.46 -5.02
CA ASN A 31 13.18 -19.54 -4.32
C ASN A 31 12.50 -18.95 -3.07
N TYR A 32 12.61 -19.68 -1.95
CA TYR A 32 12.00 -19.27 -0.69
C TYR A 32 12.60 -18.00 -0.08
N HIS A 33 13.87 -17.68 -0.34
CA HIS A 33 14.48 -16.44 0.13
C HIS A 33 13.83 -15.20 -0.52
N MET A 34 13.63 -15.24 -1.84
CA MET A 34 12.91 -14.21 -2.58
C MET A 34 11.45 -14.11 -2.11
N MET A 35 10.81 -15.26 -1.87
CA MET A 35 9.43 -15.30 -1.40
C MET A 35 9.29 -14.61 -0.03
N ILE A 36 10.13 -14.96 0.95
CA ILE A 36 10.08 -14.39 2.31
C ILE A 36 10.30 -12.86 2.26
N ALA A 37 11.27 -12.38 1.47
CA ALA A 37 11.52 -10.96 1.34
C ALA A 37 10.30 -10.21 0.76
N ASN A 38 9.65 -10.75 -0.28
CA ASN A 38 8.47 -10.12 -0.86
C ASN A 38 7.22 -10.23 0.03
N VAL A 39 7.09 -11.30 0.83
CA VAL A 39 6.03 -11.41 1.85
C VAL A 39 6.19 -10.32 2.90
N ALA A 40 7.40 -10.06 3.39
CA ALA A 40 7.66 -8.96 4.31
C ALA A 40 7.30 -7.60 3.69
N ALA A 41 7.64 -7.38 2.42
CA ALA A 41 7.27 -6.17 1.68
C ALA A 41 5.75 -6.04 1.52
N LEU A 42 5.04 -7.13 1.23
CA LEU A 42 3.58 -7.16 1.10
C LEU A 42 2.90 -6.82 2.43
N ILE A 43 3.37 -7.35 3.55
CA ILE A 43 2.84 -7.03 4.89
C ILE A 43 2.97 -5.53 5.17
N LEU A 44 4.15 -4.95 4.92
CA LEU A 44 4.38 -3.52 5.10
C LEU A 44 3.49 -2.67 4.17
N ASN A 45 3.36 -3.08 2.91
CA ASN A 45 2.52 -2.38 1.94
C ASN A 45 1.03 -2.44 2.32
N ILE A 46 0.52 -3.58 2.82
CA ILE A 46 -0.84 -3.69 3.36
C ILE A 46 -1.02 -2.77 4.57
N ALA A 47 -0.07 -2.75 5.50
CA ALA A 47 -0.11 -1.84 6.65
C ALA A 47 -0.14 -0.36 6.19
N THR A 48 0.64 -0.03 5.16
CA THR A 48 0.71 1.30 4.56
C THR A 48 -0.60 1.68 3.88
N ILE A 49 -1.23 0.77 3.15
CA ILE A 49 -2.55 0.96 2.54
C ILE A 49 -3.63 1.14 3.62
N ALA A 50 -3.57 0.39 4.73
CA ALA A 50 -4.50 0.54 5.85
C ALA A 50 -4.47 1.95 6.46
N LEU A 51 -3.33 2.65 6.40
CA LEU A 51 -3.23 4.03 6.87
C LEU A 51 -4.13 5.00 6.09
N TYR A 52 -4.52 4.71 4.84
CA TYR A 52 -5.48 5.55 4.10
C TYR A 52 -6.86 5.58 4.78
N PHE A 53 -7.26 4.49 5.44
CA PHE A 53 -8.53 4.41 6.16
C PHE A 53 -8.45 5.11 7.52
N ILE A 54 -7.29 5.02 8.19
CA ILE A 54 -7.11 5.56 9.54
C ILE A 54 -6.75 7.06 9.50
N TYR A 55 -5.95 7.47 8.53
CA TYR A 55 -5.44 8.83 8.35
C TYR A 55 -5.64 9.30 6.89
N PRO A 56 -6.88 9.57 6.45
CA PRO A 56 -7.15 9.97 5.08
C PRO A 56 -6.31 11.18 4.60
N PRO A 57 -6.10 11.33 3.29
CA PRO A 57 -5.50 12.53 2.71
C PRO A 57 -6.33 13.80 2.97
N LEU A 58 -5.73 14.97 2.75
CA LEU A 58 -6.35 16.28 2.95
C LEU A 58 -6.91 16.87 1.66
N THR A 59 -6.26 16.64 0.51
CA THR A 59 -6.60 17.35 -0.74
C THR A 59 -7.12 16.46 -1.86
N TRP A 60 -6.96 15.14 -1.76
CA TRP A 60 -7.31 14.19 -2.80
C TRP A 60 -8.10 13.00 -2.26
N GLU A 61 -8.80 12.29 -3.14
CA GLU A 61 -9.55 11.09 -2.81
C GLU A 61 -8.71 9.85 -3.09
N VAL A 62 -8.72 8.88 -2.17
CA VAL A 62 -7.95 7.64 -2.36
C VAL A 62 -8.56 6.83 -3.51
N PRO A 63 -7.83 6.66 -4.64
CA PRO A 63 -8.34 5.91 -5.78
C PRO A 63 -8.67 4.46 -5.37
N ILE A 64 -9.57 3.81 -6.12
CA ILE A 64 -10.08 2.45 -5.87
C ILE A 64 -10.99 2.35 -4.63
N PHE A 65 -10.56 2.90 -3.49
CA PHE A 65 -11.31 2.82 -2.23
C PHE A 65 -12.33 3.94 -2.01
N GLY A 66 -12.23 5.04 -2.76
CA GLY A 66 -13.16 6.16 -2.68
C GLY A 66 -13.14 6.90 -1.35
N ILE A 67 -12.02 6.84 -0.62
CA ILE A 67 -11.90 7.46 0.70
C ILE A 67 -11.75 8.98 0.50
N LYS A 68 -12.77 9.71 0.93
CA LYS A 68 -12.81 11.18 0.81
C LYS A 68 -11.75 11.87 1.67
N PRO A 69 -11.28 13.05 1.25
CA PRO A 69 -10.34 13.82 2.05
C PRO A 69 -10.91 14.17 3.43
N GLN A 70 -10.07 14.08 4.48
CA GLN A 70 -10.46 14.49 5.82
C GLN A 70 -10.48 16.02 5.93
N LYS A 71 -11.44 16.57 6.69
CA LYS A 71 -11.52 18.01 6.92
C LYS A 71 -10.25 18.49 7.65
N LYS A 72 -9.54 19.46 7.07
CA LYS A 72 -8.46 20.18 7.76
C LYS A 72 -9.06 20.78 9.04
N LYS A 73 -8.62 20.35 10.22
CA LYS A 73 -8.97 21.05 11.46
C LYS A 73 -8.39 22.46 11.33
N ALA A 74 -9.28 23.44 11.35
CA ALA A 74 -8.96 24.86 11.33
C ALA A 74 -8.16 25.24 12.59
#